data_AF-A0A6J6TH62-F1
#
_entry.id   AF-A0A6J6TH62-F1
#
_cell.length_a   1.000
_cell.length_b   1.000
_cell.length_c   1.000
_cell.angle_alpha   90.00
_cell.angle_beta   90.00
_cell.angle_gamma   90.00
#
_symmetry.space_group_name_H-M   'P 1'
#
loop_
_entity.id
_entity.type
_entity.pdbx_description
1 polymer ?
#
loop_
_entity_poly.entity_id
_entity_poly.type
_entity_poly.pdbx_seq_one_letter_code
_entity_poly.pdbx_strand_id
1 'polypeptide(L)'
;MSRKGSVLREFPILVIVALAVSLIIKSFLVQFFYIPSGSMENTLQINDRVAVNKIPFISNSINRGDVVVFRDPSNWLPEPYVDNQNKVIAKIKDGLVLVGVLPNPAKQYLVKRVIGIAGDNVVGKDGVVTINGKKTTEPYIFAGNKASELDFNVTVPEGKIWVMGDHRGASADSRYHQDDVNNGFVPESKVTGRVLGIIWPIKNVGTVPSQDPLK
;
A
#
# COMPACT_ATOMS: atom_id res chain seq x y z
N MET A 1 -58.32 7.97 12.76
CA MET A 1 -57.96 8.05 11.32
C MET A 1 -56.47 7.82 11.17
N SER A 2 -56.05 6.62 10.80
CA SER A 2 -54.62 6.29 10.59
C SER A 2 -54.18 6.81 9.22
N ARG A 3 -53.30 7.82 9.18
CA ARG A 3 -52.68 8.33 7.95
C ARG A 3 -51.68 7.29 7.42
N LYS A 4 -52.16 6.28 6.68
CA LYS A 4 -51.36 5.26 5.97
C LYS A 4 -50.70 5.79 4.67
N GLY A 5 -50.21 7.03 4.68
CA GLY A 5 -49.64 7.70 3.50
C GLY A 5 -48.11 7.87 3.50
N SER A 6 -47.42 7.55 4.60
CA SER A 6 -45.99 7.85 4.77
C SER A 6 -45.06 6.71 4.37
N VAL A 7 -45.40 5.46 4.72
CA VAL A 7 -44.43 4.36 4.70
C VAL A 7 -43.97 3.99 3.28
N LEU A 8 -44.87 3.97 2.30
CA LEU A 8 -44.54 3.65 0.90
C LEU A 8 -43.78 4.78 0.17
N ARG A 9 -43.86 6.02 0.66
CA ARG A 9 -43.16 7.19 0.09
C ARG A 9 -41.82 7.46 0.77
N GLU A 10 -41.71 7.10 2.05
CA GLU A 10 -40.47 7.19 2.85
C GLU A 10 -39.52 6.03 2.54
N PHE A 11 -40.04 4.83 2.21
CA PHE A 11 -39.23 3.66 1.90
C PHE A 11 -38.21 3.90 0.75
N PRO A 12 -38.59 4.45 -0.42
CA PRO A 12 -37.62 4.80 -1.47
C PRO A 12 -36.57 5.81 -1.03
N ILE A 13 -36.96 6.81 -0.23
CA ILE A 13 -36.03 7.84 0.28
C ILE A 13 -35.00 7.19 1.22
N LEU A 14 -35.44 6.31 2.12
CA LEU A 14 -34.56 5.57 3.02
C LEU A 14 -33.61 4.66 2.24
N VAL A 15 -34.07 3.98 1.20
CA VAL A 15 -33.21 3.16 0.33
C VAL A 15 -32.16 4.05 -0.36
N ILE A 16 -32.56 5.20 -0.92
CA ILE A 16 -31.63 6.13 -1.57
C ILE A 16 -30.61 6.67 -0.58
N VAL A 17 -31.02 7.08 0.62
CA VAL A 17 -30.11 7.56 1.67
C VAL A 17 -29.15 6.46 2.11
N ALA A 18 -29.64 5.24 2.33
CA ALA A 18 -28.79 4.09 2.70
C ALA A 18 -27.77 3.77 1.59
N LEU A 19 -28.17 3.81 0.32
CA LEU A 19 -27.27 3.65 -0.81
C LEU A 19 -26.25 4.79 -0.90
N ALA A 20 -26.68 6.04 -0.71
CA ALA A 20 -25.80 7.20 -0.73
C ALA A 20 -24.77 7.15 0.40
N VAL A 21 -25.19 6.83 1.63
CA VAL A 21 -24.31 6.64 2.79
C VAL A 21 -23.36 5.46 2.55
N SER A 22 -23.85 4.33 2.02
CA SER A 22 -23.01 3.19 1.67
C SER A 22 -21.96 3.54 0.62
N LEU A 23 -22.33 4.33 -0.40
CA LEU A 23 -21.41 4.80 -1.43
C LEU A 23 -20.38 5.79 -0.87
N ILE A 24 -20.80 6.73 -0.03
CA ILE A 24 -19.90 7.67 0.65
C ILE A 24 -18.90 6.89 1.49
N ILE A 25 -19.38 6.04 2.40
CA ILE A 25 -18.53 5.21 3.25
C ILE A 25 -17.56 4.39 2.37
N LYS A 26 -18.05 3.63 1.38
CA LYS A 26 -17.19 2.84 0.49
C LYS A 26 -16.17 3.69 -0.29
N SER A 27 -16.55 4.90 -0.72
CA SER A 27 -15.66 5.80 -1.46
C SER A 27 -14.50 6.35 -0.63
N PHE A 28 -14.67 6.45 0.70
CA PHE A 28 -13.65 6.98 1.59
C PHE A 28 -12.83 5.89 2.30
N LEU A 29 -13.36 4.66 2.44
CA LEU A 29 -12.67 3.59 3.17
C LEU A 29 -11.70 2.76 2.31
N VAL A 30 -11.99 2.57 1.02
CA VAL A 30 -11.18 1.70 0.15
C VAL A 30 -10.72 2.46 -1.09
N GLN A 31 -9.43 2.35 -1.41
CA GLN A 31 -8.85 2.91 -2.63
C GLN A 31 -8.17 1.81 -3.44
N PHE A 32 -8.28 1.88 -4.76
CA PHE A 32 -7.70 0.89 -5.65
C PHE A 32 -6.38 1.38 -6.24
N PHE A 33 -5.40 0.48 -6.33
CA PHE A 33 -4.09 0.75 -6.92
C PHE A 33 -3.73 -0.31 -7.95
N TYR A 34 -3.02 0.11 -8.99
CA TYR A 34 -2.44 -0.75 -10.02
C TYR A 34 -0.97 -1.02 -9.70
N ILE A 35 -0.50 -2.26 -9.91
CA ILE A 35 0.88 -2.69 -9.64
C ILE A 35 1.70 -2.71 -10.93
N PRO A 36 2.59 -1.72 -11.16
CA PRO A 36 3.35 -1.61 -12.41
C PRO A 36 4.71 -2.33 -12.39
N SER A 37 5.18 -2.83 -11.22
CA SER A 37 6.54 -3.34 -11.05
C SER A 37 6.60 -4.65 -10.27
N GLY A 38 7.71 -5.39 -10.43
CA GLY A 38 7.93 -6.69 -9.82
C GLY A 38 8.50 -6.68 -8.39
N SER A 39 8.67 -5.51 -7.77
CA SER A 39 9.31 -5.41 -6.43
C SER A 39 8.60 -6.16 -5.30
N MET A 40 7.34 -6.54 -5.51
CA MET A 40 6.50 -7.30 -4.59
C MET A 40 6.13 -8.69 -5.13
N GLU A 41 6.79 -9.16 -6.19
CA GLU A 41 6.54 -10.50 -6.75
C GLU A 41 6.63 -11.59 -5.67
N ASN A 42 5.89 -12.68 -5.88
CA ASN A 42 5.45 -13.69 -4.90
C ASN A 42 4.22 -13.28 -4.08
N THR A 43 4.08 -11.99 -3.74
CA THR A 43 2.87 -11.48 -3.05
C THR A 43 1.94 -10.72 -3.98
N LEU A 44 2.47 -9.81 -4.80
CA LEU A 44 1.74 -9.03 -5.79
C LEU A 44 2.43 -9.15 -7.15
N GLN A 45 1.66 -9.49 -8.17
CA GLN A 45 2.16 -9.67 -9.53
C GLN A 45 2.02 -8.37 -10.33
N ILE A 46 2.86 -8.22 -11.36
CA ILE A 46 2.72 -7.12 -12.33
C ILE A 46 1.33 -7.20 -12.97
N ASN A 47 0.67 -6.05 -13.08
CA ASN A 47 -0.71 -5.85 -13.55
C ASN A 47 -1.82 -6.16 -12.53
N ASP A 48 -1.49 -6.55 -11.29
CA ASP A 48 -2.49 -6.68 -10.25
C ASP A 48 -3.16 -5.34 -9.95
N ARG A 49 -4.44 -5.40 -9.57
CA ARG A 49 -5.16 -4.29 -8.97
C ARG A 49 -5.49 -4.68 -7.54
N VAL A 50 -5.09 -3.85 -6.60
CA VAL A 50 -5.22 -4.12 -5.17
C VAL A 50 -6.21 -3.16 -4.51
N ALA A 51 -6.97 -3.67 -3.56
CA ALA A 51 -7.82 -2.87 -2.68
C ALA A 51 -7.02 -2.48 -1.42
N VAL A 52 -6.95 -1.19 -1.13
CA VAL A 52 -6.23 -0.63 0.01
C VAL A 52 -7.22 -0.05 0.99
N ASN A 53 -7.13 -0.51 2.24
CA ASN A 53 -7.90 0.02 3.36
C ASN A 53 -7.27 1.30 3.88
N LYS A 54 -8.04 2.40 3.85
CA LYS A 54 -7.64 3.72 4.37
C LYS A 54 -8.04 3.94 5.83
N ILE A 55 -8.78 2.99 6.42
CA ILE A 55 -9.21 3.02 7.83
C ILE A 55 -8.06 2.93 8.87
N PRO A 56 -6.84 2.40 8.59
CA PRO A 56 -5.77 2.42 9.58
C PRO A 56 -5.47 3.83 10.13
N PHE A 57 -5.88 4.89 9.43
CA PHE A 57 -5.77 6.26 9.94
C PHE A 57 -6.60 6.56 11.20
N ILE A 58 -7.60 5.73 11.52
CA ILE A 58 -8.43 5.86 12.74
C ILE A 58 -7.89 4.96 13.87
N SER A 59 -7.02 3.99 13.56
CA SER A 59 -6.48 3.01 14.49
C SER A 59 -4.97 2.89 14.28
N ASN A 60 -4.17 3.51 15.16
CA ASN A 60 -2.69 3.59 15.19
C ASN A 60 -1.92 2.25 15.16
N SER A 61 -2.17 1.33 14.24
CA SER A 61 -1.43 0.07 14.20
C SER A 61 -1.12 -0.37 12.79
N ILE A 62 -0.12 0.29 12.19
CA ILE A 62 0.71 -0.36 11.20
C ILE A 62 1.56 -1.40 11.94
N ASN A 63 1.50 -2.66 11.50
CA ASN A 63 2.22 -3.75 12.14
C ASN A 63 3.31 -4.30 11.21
N ARG A 64 4.29 -4.98 11.80
CA ARG A 64 5.24 -5.78 11.02
C ARG A 64 4.48 -6.81 10.19
N GLY A 65 4.93 -7.00 8.96
CA GLY A 65 4.30 -7.91 8.01
C GLY A 65 3.16 -7.31 7.20
N ASP A 66 2.67 -6.10 7.53
CA ASP A 66 1.65 -5.44 6.72
C ASP A 66 2.23 -5.04 5.35
N VAL A 67 1.45 -5.24 4.29
CA VAL A 67 1.76 -4.67 2.97
C VAL A 67 1.05 -3.34 2.85
N VAL A 68 1.81 -2.26 2.70
CA VAL A 68 1.30 -0.89 2.74
C VAL A 68 1.54 -0.16 1.44
N VAL A 69 0.59 0.69 1.06
CA VAL A 69 0.77 1.68 -0.01
C VAL A 69 1.05 3.03 0.64
N PHE A 70 2.13 3.69 0.21
CA PHE A 70 2.53 5.00 0.74
C PHE A 70 2.98 5.91 -0.38
N ARG A 71 2.80 7.22 -0.16
CA ARG A 71 3.29 8.25 -1.09
C ARG A 71 4.80 8.32 -0.96
N ASP A 72 5.49 8.50 -2.08
CA ASP A 72 6.93 8.66 -2.14
C ASP A 72 7.41 9.69 -1.07
N PRO A 73 8.26 9.26 -0.11
CA PRO A 73 8.67 10.11 0.99
C PRO A 73 9.79 11.08 0.60
N SER A 74 10.62 10.74 -0.40
CA SER A 74 11.84 11.49 -0.72
C SER A 74 12.40 11.22 -2.13
N ASN A 75 11.54 11.21 -3.15
CA ASN A 75 11.91 11.00 -4.56
C ASN A 75 12.58 9.65 -4.84
N TRP A 76 12.05 8.58 -4.24
CA TRP A 76 12.46 7.20 -4.53
C TRP A 76 12.07 6.79 -5.96
N LEU A 77 11.03 7.43 -6.51
CA LEU A 77 10.59 7.28 -7.88
C LEU A 77 11.14 8.40 -8.77
N PRO A 78 11.51 8.11 -10.02
CA PRO A 78 11.90 9.14 -10.97
C PRO A 78 10.75 10.11 -11.21
N GLU A 79 11.06 11.37 -11.49
CA GLU A 79 10.04 12.39 -11.78
C GLU A 79 9.12 11.92 -12.91
N PRO A 80 7.79 12.05 -12.75
CA PRO A 80 6.86 11.59 -13.75
C PRO A 80 7.03 12.40 -15.04
N TYR A 81 7.29 11.70 -16.14
CA TYR A 81 7.33 12.30 -17.47
C TYR A 81 5.97 12.91 -17.81
N VAL A 82 5.89 14.23 -17.92
CA VAL A 82 4.68 14.95 -18.31
C VAL A 82 4.70 15.12 -19.82
N ASP A 83 4.03 14.22 -20.53
CA ASP A 83 3.85 14.34 -21.97
C ASP A 83 2.91 15.52 -22.29
N ASN A 84 3.28 16.34 -23.27
CA ASN A 84 2.55 17.55 -23.67
C ASN A 84 1.35 17.16 -24.55
N GLN A 85 0.34 16.51 -23.95
CA GLN A 85 -0.81 15.96 -24.66
C GLN A 85 -1.99 16.95 -24.77
N ASN A 86 -2.82 16.77 -25.81
CA ASN A 86 -4.06 17.50 -26.03
C ASN A 86 -5.01 17.45 -24.81
N LYS A 87 -5.56 18.61 -24.41
CA LYS A 87 -6.43 18.79 -23.22
C LYS A 87 -7.64 17.82 -23.15
N VAL A 88 -8.18 17.39 -24.28
CA VAL A 88 -9.31 16.44 -24.34
C VAL A 88 -8.87 15.03 -23.90
N ILE A 89 -7.71 14.57 -24.38
CA ILE A 89 -7.15 13.26 -24.01
C ILE A 89 -6.80 13.23 -22.53
N ALA A 90 -6.25 14.34 -22.00
CA ALA A 90 -5.98 14.49 -20.58
C ALA A 90 -7.25 14.33 -19.72
N LYS A 91 -8.35 15.01 -20.07
CA LYS A 91 -9.62 14.89 -19.32
C LYS A 91 -10.22 13.48 -19.34
N ILE A 92 -10.12 12.77 -20.47
CA ILE A 92 -10.58 11.37 -20.56
C ILE A 92 -9.71 10.48 -19.67
N LYS A 93 -8.38 10.64 -19.73
CA LYS A 93 -7.46 9.93 -18.84
C LYS A 93 -7.73 10.23 -17.37
N ASP A 94 -8.00 11.49 -17.01
CA ASP A 94 -8.34 11.90 -15.65
C ASP A 94 -9.63 11.21 -15.16
N GLY A 95 -10.65 11.13 -16.01
CA GLY A 95 -11.87 10.38 -15.72
C GLY A 95 -11.60 8.90 -15.47
N LEU A 96 -10.78 8.27 -16.33
CA LEU A 96 -10.37 6.87 -16.19
C LEU A 96 -9.49 6.65 -14.95
N VAL A 97 -8.65 7.61 -14.59
CA VAL A 97 -7.86 7.60 -13.35
C VAL A 97 -8.76 7.72 -12.12
N LEU A 98 -9.76 8.60 -12.15
CA LEU A 98 -10.72 8.79 -11.07
C LEU A 98 -11.50 7.50 -10.78
N VAL A 99 -11.90 6.77 -11.83
CA VAL A 99 -12.59 5.47 -11.69
C VAL A 99 -11.63 4.29 -11.54
N GLY A 100 -10.32 4.53 -11.41
CA GLY A 100 -9.29 3.50 -11.15
C GLY A 100 -9.00 2.58 -12.34
N VAL A 101 -9.42 2.95 -13.56
CA VAL A 101 -9.13 2.19 -14.79
C VAL A 101 -7.68 2.38 -15.22
N LEU A 102 -7.14 3.61 -15.12
CA LEU A 102 -5.76 3.95 -15.43
C LEU A 102 -4.94 4.33 -14.18
N PRO A 103 -3.64 3.99 -14.12
CA PRO A 103 -2.74 4.48 -13.09
C PRO A 103 -2.57 6.01 -13.23
N ASN A 104 -2.50 6.72 -12.11
CA ASN A 104 -2.20 8.16 -12.11
C ASN A 104 -0.67 8.36 -12.06
N PRO A 105 0.01 8.76 -13.14
CA PRO A 105 1.46 8.95 -13.13
C PRO A 105 1.91 10.10 -12.21
N ALA A 106 1.05 11.10 -11.96
CA ALA A 106 1.36 12.20 -11.04
C ALA A 106 1.29 11.78 -9.56
N LYS A 107 0.73 10.60 -9.26
CA LYS A 107 0.67 10.07 -7.91
C LYS A 107 1.77 9.03 -7.72
N GLN A 108 2.95 9.50 -7.34
CA GLN A 108 4.10 8.68 -6.95
C GLN A 108 3.80 7.89 -5.67
N TYR A 109 3.23 6.71 -5.84
CA TYR A 109 2.95 5.75 -4.77
C TYR A 109 3.82 4.52 -4.93
N LEU A 110 4.23 3.96 -3.79
CA LEU A 110 4.93 2.70 -3.70
C LEU A 110 4.13 1.72 -2.85
N VAL A 111 4.33 0.44 -3.11
CA VAL A 111 3.86 -0.65 -2.27
C VAL A 111 5.06 -1.45 -1.77
N LYS A 112 5.13 -1.69 -0.47
CA LYS A 112 6.18 -2.46 0.21
C LYS A 112 5.61 -3.17 1.44
N ARG A 113 6.34 -4.13 1.98
CA ARG A 113 6.03 -4.76 3.26
C ARG A 113 6.74 -4.05 4.40
N VAL A 114 6.04 -3.84 5.50
CA VAL A 114 6.59 -3.31 6.75
C VAL A 114 7.42 -4.40 7.42
N ILE A 115 8.71 -4.15 7.63
CA ILE A 115 9.60 -5.05 8.34
C ILE A 115 9.82 -4.56 9.77
N GLY A 116 10.03 -3.25 9.96
CA GLY A 116 10.21 -2.63 11.26
C GLY A 116 9.20 -1.52 11.52
N ILE A 117 8.76 -1.42 12.77
CA ILE A 117 7.92 -0.33 13.30
C ILE A 117 8.70 0.42 14.38
N ALA A 118 8.18 1.57 14.83
CA ALA A 118 8.82 2.40 15.86
C ALA A 118 9.42 1.58 17.02
N GLY A 119 10.68 1.87 17.35
CA GLY A 119 11.45 1.20 18.40
C GLY A 119 12.21 -0.05 17.96
N ASP A 120 11.91 -0.63 16.79
CA ASP A 120 12.64 -1.79 16.30
C ASP A 120 14.07 -1.45 15.90
N ASN A 121 15.01 -2.27 16.36
CA ASN A 121 16.33 -2.37 15.75
C ASN A 121 16.30 -3.44 14.66
N VAL A 122 16.40 -3.03 13.40
CA VAL A 122 16.41 -3.92 12.22
C VAL A 122 17.83 -3.98 11.68
N VAL A 123 18.38 -5.19 11.58
CA VAL A 123 19.73 -5.42 11.11
C VAL A 123 19.70 -6.37 9.93
N GLY A 124 20.19 -5.92 8.78
CA GLY A 124 20.57 -6.78 7.66
C GLY A 124 22.06 -7.05 7.73
N LYS A 125 22.46 -8.32 7.79
CA LYS A 125 23.88 -8.73 7.80
C LYS A 125 24.06 -10.09 7.16
N ASP A 126 24.99 -10.21 6.21
CA ASP A 126 25.39 -11.48 5.58
C ASP A 126 24.22 -12.30 5.00
N GLY A 127 23.21 -11.64 4.44
CA GLY A 127 22.04 -12.31 3.87
C GLY A 127 20.88 -12.55 4.83
N VAL A 128 21.04 -12.22 6.11
CA VAL A 128 20.04 -12.45 7.16
C VAL A 128 19.48 -11.12 7.64
N VAL A 129 18.19 -11.10 7.98
CA VAL A 129 17.56 -9.99 8.69
C VAL A 129 17.24 -10.43 10.11
N THR A 130 17.48 -9.54 11.07
CA THR A 130 17.05 -9.70 12.45
C THR A 130 16.30 -8.46 12.90
N ILE A 131 15.34 -8.64 13.81
CA ILE A 131 14.64 -7.53 14.47
C ILE A 131 14.81 -7.72 15.97
N ASN A 132 15.38 -6.72 16.64
CA ASN A 132 15.73 -6.75 18.07
C ASN A 132 16.56 -8.00 18.43
N GLY A 133 17.52 -8.37 17.56
CA GLY A 133 18.38 -9.54 17.73
C GLY A 133 17.74 -10.90 17.39
N LYS A 134 16.43 -10.96 17.11
CA LYS A 134 15.75 -12.19 16.70
C LYS A 134 15.76 -12.32 15.18
N LYS A 135 16.22 -13.46 14.67
CA LYS A 135 16.19 -13.80 13.23
C LYS A 135 14.74 -13.83 12.72
N THR A 136 14.53 -13.26 11.53
CA THR A 136 13.23 -13.25 10.87
C THR A 136 12.92 -14.57 10.16
N THR A 137 11.61 -14.89 10.07
CA THR A 137 11.05 -15.94 9.22
C THR A 137 10.18 -15.25 8.16
N GLU A 138 10.60 -15.31 6.90
CA GLU A 138 10.01 -14.49 5.83
C GLU A 138 9.60 -15.37 4.63
N PRO A 139 8.50 -16.16 4.74
CA PRO A 139 8.10 -17.10 3.70
C PRO A 139 7.59 -16.43 2.41
N TYR A 140 7.34 -15.11 2.47
CA TYR A 140 6.90 -14.30 1.35
C TYR A 140 8.05 -13.82 0.45
N ILE A 141 9.31 -14.00 0.84
CA ILE A 141 10.44 -13.57 0.01
C ILE A 141 10.44 -14.34 -1.32
N PHE A 142 10.67 -13.63 -2.41
CA PHE A 142 10.76 -14.21 -3.75
C PHE A 142 11.82 -15.31 -3.81
N ALA A 143 11.50 -16.41 -4.49
CA ALA A 143 12.34 -17.60 -4.52
C ALA A 143 13.76 -17.28 -5.00
N GLY A 144 14.77 -17.80 -4.28
CA GLY A 144 16.19 -17.59 -4.58
C GLY A 144 16.79 -16.29 -4.00
N ASN A 145 15.99 -15.41 -3.41
CA ASN A 145 16.51 -14.21 -2.74
C ASN A 145 16.94 -14.51 -1.29
N LYS A 146 17.92 -13.75 -0.81
CA LYS A 146 18.27 -13.67 0.62
C LYS A 146 17.35 -12.69 1.34
N ALA A 147 17.35 -12.70 2.68
CA ALA A 147 16.59 -11.72 3.47
C ALA A 147 17.11 -10.29 3.25
N SER A 148 18.41 -10.10 3.03
CA SER A 148 18.91 -8.82 2.52
C SER A 148 20.15 -9.03 1.67
N GLU A 149 20.29 -8.25 0.61
CA GLU A 149 21.52 -8.17 -0.18
C GLU A 149 22.47 -7.08 0.33
N LEU A 150 21.97 -6.20 1.19
CA LEU A 150 22.69 -5.08 1.77
C LEU A 150 22.84 -5.25 3.28
N ASP A 151 24.00 -4.85 3.77
CA ASP A 151 24.26 -4.71 5.20
C ASP A 151 23.74 -3.35 5.68
N PHE A 152 22.99 -3.35 6.79
CA PHE A 152 22.50 -2.14 7.44
C PHE A 152 22.17 -2.42 8.92
N ASN A 153 22.17 -1.39 9.74
CA ASN A 153 21.72 -1.45 11.13
C ASN A 153 20.99 -0.15 11.45
N VAL A 154 19.68 -0.25 11.65
CA VAL A 154 18.81 0.91 11.82
C VAL A 154 17.88 0.69 13.01
N THR A 155 17.61 1.76 13.76
CA THR A 155 16.56 1.78 14.77
C THR A 155 15.44 2.66 14.27
N VAL A 156 14.24 2.09 14.12
CA VAL A 156 13.08 2.78 13.53
C VAL A 156 12.59 3.88 14.47
N PRO A 157 12.59 5.16 14.05
CA PRO A 157 12.08 6.25 14.86
C PRO A 157 10.57 6.19 15.09
N GLU A 158 10.07 6.88 16.10
CA GLU A 158 8.63 7.08 16.29
C GLU A 158 7.97 7.72 15.06
N GLY A 159 6.75 7.28 14.72
CA GLY A 159 5.98 7.77 13.59
C GLY A 159 6.58 7.41 12.22
N LYS A 160 7.51 6.46 12.16
CA LYS A 160 8.11 5.94 10.93
C LYS A 160 8.11 4.42 10.90
N ILE A 161 8.28 3.89 9.70
CA ILE A 161 8.39 2.46 9.42
C ILE A 161 9.58 2.17 8.51
N TRP A 162 10.12 0.96 8.65
CA TRP A 162 11.13 0.40 7.75
C TRP A 162 10.47 -0.60 6.82
N VAL A 163 10.56 -0.38 5.51
CA VAL A 163 9.83 -1.17 4.51
C VAL A 163 10.76 -1.82 3.50
N MET A 164 10.41 -3.04 3.08
CA MET A 164 11.17 -3.80 2.09
C MET A 164 10.23 -4.46 1.08
N GLY A 165 10.72 -4.66 -0.14
CA GLY A 165 10.02 -5.44 -1.15
C GLY A 165 10.16 -6.93 -0.90
N ASP A 166 9.14 -7.70 -1.30
CA ASP A 166 9.18 -9.16 -1.19
C ASP A 166 10.11 -9.78 -2.25
N HIS A 167 10.24 -9.14 -3.42
CA HIS A 167 11.30 -9.43 -4.39
C HIS A 167 12.54 -8.61 -4.05
N ARG A 168 13.31 -9.09 -3.06
CA ARG A 168 14.42 -8.36 -2.40
C ARG A 168 15.46 -7.82 -3.38
N GLY A 169 15.82 -8.58 -4.41
CA GLY A 169 16.80 -8.19 -5.44
C GLY A 169 16.25 -7.30 -6.55
N ALA A 170 14.93 -7.09 -6.61
CA ALA A 170 14.26 -6.23 -7.59
C ALA A 170 13.55 -5.03 -6.93
N SER A 171 13.96 -4.67 -5.72
CA SER A 171 13.28 -3.66 -4.90
C SER A 171 14.25 -2.60 -4.38
N ALA A 172 14.15 -1.40 -4.96
CA ALA A 172 14.68 -0.18 -4.37
C ALA A 172 13.71 0.28 -3.25
N ASP A 173 14.01 -0.14 -2.02
CA ASP A 173 13.23 0.14 -0.81
C ASP A 173 14.09 0.83 0.25
N SER A 174 13.67 0.85 1.52
CA SER A 174 14.35 1.57 2.60
C SER A 174 15.86 1.32 2.64
N ARG A 175 16.31 0.12 2.29
CA ARG A 175 17.74 -0.26 2.28
C ARG A 175 18.58 0.61 1.35
N TYR A 176 18.02 1.03 0.22
CA TYR A 176 18.71 1.77 -0.83
C TYR A 176 18.58 3.29 -0.70
N HIS A 177 17.76 3.78 0.23
CA HIS A 177 17.45 5.21 0.39
C HIS A 177 17.90 5.78 1.74
N GLN A 178 18.90 5.15 2.37
CA GLN A 178 19.41 5.55 3.69
C GLN A 178 20.13 6.92 3.69
N ASP A 179 20.46 7.45 2.52
CA ASP A 179 21.08 8.75 2.31
C ASP A 179 20.07 9.90 2.13
N ASP A 180 18.76 9.60 2.11
CA ASP A 180 17.71 10.59 1.99
C ASP A 180 17.43 11.35 3.31
N VAL A 181 16.60 12.40 3.26
CA VAL A 181 16.26 13.22 4.44
C VAL A 181 15.53 12.44 5.55
N ASN A 182 15.03 11.25 5.23
CA ASN A 182 14.39 10.35 6.16
C ASN A 182 15.27 9.17 6.58
N ASN A 183 16.51 9.07 6.11
CA ASN A 183 17.41 7.92 6.28
C ASN A 183 16.75 6.59 5.87
N GLY A 184 15.98 6.58 4.77
CA GLY A 184 15.32 5.40 4.22
C GLY A 184 14.03 5.01 4.94
N PHE A 185 13.69 5.65 6.05
CA PHE A 185 12.45 5.41 6.77
C PHE A 185 11.25 6.08 6.07
N VAL A 186 10.10 5.43 6.08
CA VAL A 186 8.85 6.01 5.57
C VAL A 186 8.06 6.61 6.73
N PRO A 187 7.70 7.91 6.71
CA PRO A 187 6.80 8.47 7.70
C PRO A 187 5.42 7.81 7.63
N GLU A 188 4.83 7.42 8.77
CA GLU A 188 3.50 6.83 8.83
C GLU A 188 2.43 7.76 8.24
N SER A 189 2.61 9.07 8.36
CA SER A 189 1.74 10.08 7.75
C SER A 189 1.70 10.06 6.22
N LYS A 190 2.67 9.42 5.56
CA LYS A 190 2.69 9.20 4.10
C LYS A 190 2.01 7.90 3.69
N VAL A 191 1.70 7.01 4.65
CA VAL A 191 1.01 5.75 4.39
C VAL A 191 -0.45 6.04 4.05
N THR A 192 -0.86 5.60 2.86
CA THR A 192 -2.25 5.72 2.40
C THR A 192 -3.12 4.63 3.01
N GLY A 193 -2.57 3.44 3.22
CA GLY A 193 -3.29 2.34 3.84
C GLY A 193 -2.64 0.98 3.62
N ARG A 194 -3.28 -0.03 4.21
CA ARG A 194 -2.87 -1.44 4.10
C ARG A 194 -3.57 -2.10 2.91
N VAL A 195 -2.83 -2.87 2.13
CA VAL A 195 -3.36 -3.74 1.08
C VAL A 195 -4.18 -4.86 1.74
N LEU A 196 -5.45 -4.97 1.39
CA LEU A 196 -6.36 -6.03 1.85
C LEU A 196 -6.29 -7.27 0.97
N GLY A 197 -6.14 -7.06 -0.34
CA GLY A 197 -6.29 -8.12 -1.32
C GLY A 197 -6.14 -7.65 -2.75
N ILE A 198 -5.99 -8.62 -3.64
CA ILE A 198 -6.00 -8.46 -5.09
C ILE A 198 -7.45 -8.63 -5.57
N ILE A 199 -7.92 -7.69 -6.38
CA ILE A 199 -9.28 -7.68 -6.93
C ILE A 199 -9.32 -7.95 -8.44
N TRP A 200 -8.17 -7.87 -9.11
CA TRP A 200 -8.02 -8.11 -10.54
C TRP A 200 -6.55 -8.42 -10.87
N PRO A 201 -6.23 -9.25 -11.87
CA PRO A 201 -7.15 -10.07 -12.69
C PRO A 201 -7.86 -11.15 -11.87
N ILE A 202 -9.02 -11.63 -12.34
CA ILE A 202 -9.86 -12.60 -11.60
C ILE A 202 -9.06 -13.84 -11.13
N LYS A 203 -8.11 -14.31 -11.95
CA LYS A 203 -7.22 -15.43 -11.61
C LYS A 203 -6.32 -15.22 -10.39
N ASN A 204 -6.06 -13.96 -10.02
CA ASN A 204 -5.19 -13.58 -8.91
C ASN A 204 -5.99 -13.10 -7.69
N VAL A 205 -7.32 -13.11 -7.74
CA VAL A 205 -8.16 -12.60 -6.64
C VAL A 205 -7.88 -13.37 -5.37
N GLY A 206 -7.58 -12.63 -4.30
CA GLY A 206 -7.17 -13.22 -3.03
C GLY A 206 -6.92 -12.17 -1.98
N THR A 207 -6.76 -12.61 -0.73
CA THR A 207 -6.36 -11.73 0.37
C THR A 207 -4.85 -11.58 0.42
N VAL A 208 -4.36 -10.45 0.93
CA VAL A 208 -2.94 -10.23 1.20
C VAL A 208 -2.77 -10.24 2.72
N PRO A 209 -2.43 -11.40 3.33
CA PRO A 209 -2.30 -11.51 4.77
C PRO A 209 -1.09 -10.72 5.28
N SER A 210 -1.23 -10.21 6.50
CA SER A 210 -0.10 -9.70 7.26
C SER A 210 0.69 -10.90 7.79
N GLN A 211 1.99 -10.93 7.53
CA GLN A 211 2.89 -12.01 7.95
C GLN A 211 4.05 -11.40 8.75
N ASP A 212 3.90 -11.37 10.06
CA ASP A 212 4.88 -10.81 10.99
C ASP A 212 6.20 -11.60 10.88
N PRO A 213 7.33 -10.95 10.51
CA PRO A 213 8.62 -11.62 10.36
C PRO A 213 9.13 -12.29 11.64
N LEU A 214 8.55 -11.99 12.81
CA LEU A 214 8.94 -12.58 14.09
C LEU A 214 8.06 -13.74 14.56
N LYS A 215 7.05 -14.11 13.77
CA LYS A 215 6.14 -15.23 14.06
C LYS A 215 6.31 -16.37 13.05
#